data_AF-A0A5V0QFQ0-F1
#
_entry.id   AF-A0A5V0QFQ0-F1
#
_cell.length_a   1.000
_cell.length_b   1.000
_cell.length_c   1.000
_cell.angle_alpha   90.00
_cell.angle_beta   90.00
_cell.angle_gamma   90.00
#
_symmetry.space_group_name_H-M   'P 1'
#
loop_
_entity.id
_entity.type
_entity.pdbx_description
1 polymer ?
#
loop_
_entity_poly.entity_id
_entity_poly.type
_entity_poly.pdbx_seq_one_letter_code
_entity_poly.pdbx_strand_id
1 'polypeptide(L)'
;MINLNDEIDNAMAVMPLDYHREAYIAFFKENFPFVLCPPFFAYANELPPLVWTKVKYSEHEAHDFPDSQGVYMFMVSFQDNNLPVNSYVMYVGKAGDIGSTNTISNRFMDYVRPSGYRSRPRIQKLVELFSEHLYYYYATIPAGQSTGAVESTLANIFAPPCCQRDFTADMRSYLRGVRLA
;
A
#
# COMPACT_ATOMS: atom_id res chain seq x y z
N MET A 1 34.18 19.46 6.94
CA MET A 1 33.45 18.46 6.13
C MET A 1 32.13 19.10 5.79
N ILE A 2 31.74 19.17 4.51
CA ILE A 2 30.47 19.79 4.10
C ILE A 2 29.32 18.87 4.55
N ASN A 3 28.29 19.44 5.18
CA ASN A 3 27.06 18.73 5.49
C ASN A 3 26.07 18.91 4.33
N LEU A 4 25.86 17.85 3.55
CA LEU A 4 25.02 17.90 2.36
C LEU A 4 23.57 18.29 2.66
N ASN A 5 23.03 17.89 3.82
CA ASN A 5 21.66 18.23 4.19
C ASN A 5 21.52 19.74 4.41
N ASP A 6 22.48 20.35 5.13
CA ASP A 6 22.47 21.80 5.38
C ASP A 6 22.59 22.58 4.06
N GLU A 7 23.41 22.12 3.10
CA GLU A 7 23.52 22.73 1.77
C GLU A 7 22.21 22.65 0.98
N ILE A 8 21.52 21.50 1.01
CA ILE A 8 20.21 21.32 0.36
C ILE A 8 19.17 22.22 1.02
N ASP A 9 19.11 22.25 2.35
CA ASP A 9 18.14 23.05 3.10
C ASP A 9 18.34 24.55 2.86
N ASN A 10 19.59 25.01 2.83
CA ASN A 10 19.93 26.40 2.48
C ASN A 10 19.53 26.73 1.03
N ALA A 11 19.80 25.83 0.08
CA ALA A 11 19.42 26.02 -1.32
C ALA A 11 17.90 26.06 -1.50
N MET A 12 17.16 25.20 -0.78
CA MET A 12 15.70 25.19 -0.76
C MET A 12 15.15 26.49 -0.15
N ALA A 13 15.71 26.96 0.97
CA ALA A 13 15.21 28.14 1.69
C ALA A 13 15.21 29.44 0.87
N VAL A 14 16.06 29.53 -0.16
CA VAL A 14 16.15 30.70 -1.05
C VAL A 14 15.35 30.56 -2.35
N MET A 15 14.68 29.42 -2.57
CA MET A 15 13.88 29.22 -3.77
C MET A 15 12.59 30.05 -3.73
N PRO A 16 12.05 30.47 -4.90
CA PRO A 16 10.72 31.04 -4.97
C PRO A 16 9.66 30.08 -4.43
N LEU A 17 8.63 30.60 -3.74
CA LEU A 17 7.54 29.81 -3.16
C LEU A 17 6.83 28.89 -4.15
N ASP A 18 6.74 29.27 -5.43
CA ASP A 18 6.12 28.42 -6.45
C ASP A 18 6.91 27.12 -6.69
N TYR A 19 8.24 27.15 -6.59
CA TYR A 19 9.07 25.94 -6.74
C TYR A 19 8.88 24.99 -5.54
N HIS A 20 8.66 25.51 -4.33
CA HIS A 20 8.30 24.67 -3.19
C HIS A 20 6.96 23.96 -3.40
N ARG A 21 5.96 24.66 -3.95
CA ARG A 21 4.64 24.08 -4.24
C ARG A 21 4.73 23.01 -5.33
N GLU A 22 5.49 23.28 -6.39
CA GLU A 22 5.76 22.31 -7.45
C GLU A 22 6.48 21.07 -6.90
N ALA A 23 7.51 21.25 -6.07
CA ALA A 23 8.24 20.15 -5.44
C ALA A 23 7.32 19.31 -4.53
N TYR A 24 6.43 19.95 -3.77
CA TYR A 24 5.45 19.25 -2.93
C TYR A 24 4.50 18.39 -3.78
N ILE A 25 3.95 18.94 -4.87
CA ILE A 25 3.05 18.19 -5.77
C ILE A 25 3.81 17.05 -6.47
N ALA A 26 5.02 17.33 -6.96
CA ALA A 26 5.87 16.34 -7.61
C ALA A 26 6.21 15.19 -6.66
N PHE A 27 6.45 15.46 -5.38
CA PHE A 27 6.68 14.42 -4.38
C PHE A 27 5.55 13.38 -4.35
N PHE A 28 4.27 13.80 -4.34
CA PHE A 28 3.16 12.84 -4.36
C PHE A 28 3.07 12.08 -5.68
N LYS A 29 3.23 12.79 -6.81
CA LYS A 29 3.18 12.20 -8.15
C LYS A 29 4.22 11.09 -8.33
N GLU A 30 5.46 11.34 -7.91
CA GLU A 30 6.58 10.42 -8.12
C GLU A 30 6.64 9.30 -7.06
N ASN A 31 6.14 9.53 -5.84
CA ASN A 31 6.15 8.49 -4.80
C ASN A 31 4.99 7.49 -4.92
N PHE A 32 3.89 7.88 -5.55
CA PHE A 32 2.69 7.06 -5.66
C PHE A 32 2.19 6.91 -7.11
N PRO A 33 3.03 6.39 -8.03
CA PRO A 33 2.63 6.21 -9.42
C PRO A 33 1.65 5.03 -9.56
N PHE A 34 0.44 5.30 -10.02
CA PHE A 34 -0.57 4.26 -10.27
C PHE A 34 -0.50 3.74 -11.69
N VAL A 35 -0.73 2.43 -11.84
CA VAL A 35 -1.00 1.79 -13.13
C VAL A 35 -2.47 1.44 -13.21
N LEU A 36 -3.17 2.05 -14.15
CA LEU A 36 -4.57 1.73 -14.45
C LEU A 36 -4.62 1.00 -15.79
N CYS A 37 -4.59 -0.34 -15.72
CA CYS A 37 -4.57 -1.21 -16.90
C CYS A 37 -5.77 -2.17 -16.84
N PRO A 38 -6.86 -1.90 -17.58
CA PRO A 38 -8.07 -2.73 -17.53
C PRO A 38 -7.85 -4.23 -17.76
N PRO A 39 -6.95 -4.67 -18.67
CA PRO A 39 -6.65 -6.10 -18.83
C PRO A 39 -6.18 -6.82 -17.56
N PHE A 40 -5.54 -6.13 -16.61
CA PHE A 40 -5.08 -6.76 -15.36
C PHE A 40 -6.24 -7.27 -14.50
N PHE A 41 -7.44 -6.72 -14.66
CA PHE A 41 -8.63 -7.20 -13.95
C PHE A 41 -9.06 -8.62 -14.37
N ALA A 42 -8.57 -9.15 -15.50
CA ALA A 42 -8.83 -10.53 -15.88
C ALA A 42 -8.30 -11.54 -14.84
N TYR A 43 -7.23 -11.20 -14.12
CA TYR A 43 -6.68 -12.01 -13.03
C TYR A 43 -7.66 -12.16 -11.84
N ALA A 44 -8.71 -11.33 -11.74
CA ALA A 44 -9.73 -11.49 -10.71
C ALA A 44 -10.47 -12.84 -10.82
N ASN A 45 -10.52 -13.45 -12.00
CA ASN A 45 -11.12 -14.77 -12.21
C ASN A 45 -10.31 -15.90 -11.55
N GLU A 46 -9.05 -15.66 -11.18
CA GLU A 46 -8.18 -16.61 -10.50
C GLU A 46 -8.26 -16.53 -8.97
N LEU A 47 -8.93 -15.49 -8.45
CA LEU A 47 -9.09 -15.31 -7.01
C LEU A 47 -10.14 -16.27 -6.46
N PRO A 48 -9.94 -16.84 -5.26
CA PRO A 48 -11.02 -17.48 -4.53
C PRO A 48 -12.09 -16.45 -4.14
N PRO A 49 -13.29 -16.86 -3.72
CA PRO A 49 -14.25 -15.95 -3.10
C PRO A 49 -13.63 -15.28 -1.87
N LEU A 50 -13.53 -13.95 -1.89
CA LEU A 50 -12.99 -13.14 -0.79
C LEU A 50 -14.11 -12.32 -0.14
N VAL A 51 -14.28 -12.49 1.17
CA VAL A 51 -15.20 -11.68 1.97
C VAL A 51 -14.39 -10.58 2.64
N TRP A 52 -14.53 -9.36 2.13
CA TRP A 52 -13.76 -8.21 2.58
C TRP A 52 -14.39 -7.52 3.78
N THR A 53 -13.60 -7.30 4.83
CA THR A 53 -13.91 -6.39 5.94
C THR A 53 -13.12 -5.11 5.76
N LYS A 54 -13.76 -3.96 6.00
CA LYS A 54 -13.17 -2.62 5.91
C LYS A 54 -13.02 -2.04 7.31
N VAL A 55 -11.82 -1.55 7.64
CA VAL A 55 -11.53 -0.86 8.90
C VAL A 55 -10.82 0.45 8.58
N LYS A 56 -11.22 1.57 9.17
CA LYS A 56 -10.45 2.82 9.07
C LYS A 56 -9.20 2.69 9.92
N TYR A 57 -8.04 3.05 9.39
CA TYR A 57 -6.76 2.87 10.08
C TYR A 57 -6.74 3.58 11.45
N SER A 58 -7.31 4.79 11.55
CA SER A 58 -7.39 5.52 12.82
C SER A 58 -8.42 4.97 13.82
N GLU A 59 -9.29 4.05 13.41
CA GLU A 59 -10.36 3.47 14.26
C GLU A 59 -10.05 2.03 14.68
N HIS A 60 -8.79 1.59 14.51
CA HIS A 60 -8.40 0.20 14.71
C HIS A 60 -8.54 -0.30 16.14
N GLU A 61 -8.46 0.57 17.15
CA GLU A 61 -8.62 0.19 18.56
C GLU A 61 -10.03 -0.33 18.88
N ALA A 62 -11.03 0.09 18.10
CA ALA A 62 -12.42 -0.34 18.26
C ALA A 62 -12.75 -1.62 17.46
N HIS A 63 -11.80 -2.14 16.69
CA HIS A 63 -12.00 -3.29 15.80
C HIS A 63 -11.24 -4.52 16.30
N ASP A 64 -11.93 -5.65 16.41
CA ASP A 64 -11.32 -6.94 16.76
C ASP A 64 -10.82 -7.65 15.50
N PHE A 65 -9.50 -7.71 15.34
CA PHE A 65 -8.88 -8.36 14.18
C PHE A 65 -8.75 -9.87 14.39
N PRO A 66 -9.09 -10.70 13.40
CA PRO A 66 -9.06 -12.15 13.57
C PRO A 66 -7.64 -12.68 13.67
N ASP A 67 -7.46 -13.67 14.55
CA ASP A 67 -6.29 -14.53 14.60
C ASP A 67 -6.37 -15.64 13.54
N SER A 68 -6.40 -15.22 12.29
CA SER A 68 -6.44 -16.11 11.12
C SER A 68 -5.52 -15.59 10.03
N GLN A 69 -5.06 -16.51 9.17
CA GLN A 69 -4.35 -16.13 7.96
C GLN A 69 -5.28 -15.44 6.96
N GLY A 70 -4.71 -14.66 6.05
CA GLY A 70 -5.48 -13.95 5.04
C GLY A 70 -4.65 -13.03 4.18
N VAL A 71 -5.35 -12.21 3.42
CA VAL A 71 -4.79 -11.12 2.62
C VAL A 71 -5.41 -9.81 3.03
N TYR A 72 -4.69 -8.73 2.79
CA TYR A 72 -5.15 -7.38 3.07
C TYR A 72 -4.66 -6.37 2.05
N MET A 73 -5.32 -5.23 2.04
CA MET A 73 -4.98 -4.08 1.24
C MET A 73 -5.06 -2.82 2.08
N PHE A 74 -4.09 -1.93 1.88
CA PHE A 74 -4.27 -0.54 2.28
C PHE A 74 -4.86 0.23 1.11
N MET A 75 -5.98 0.90 1.36
CA MET A 75 -6.60 1.81 0.41
C MET A 75 -6.63 3.23 0.99
N VAL A 76 -6.25 4.21 0.19
CA VAL A 76 -6.50 5.63 0.51
C VAL A 76 -7.85 5.99 -0.05
N SER A 77 -8.75 6.48 0.80
CA SER A 77 -10.10 6.90 0.41
C SER A 77 -10.39 8.29 0.95
N PHE A 78 -10.63 9.23 0.03
CA PHE A 78 -11.05 10.58 0.36
C PHE A 78 -12.57 10.60 0.44
N GLN A 79 -13.10 10.87 1.64
CA GLN A 79 -14.53 10.98 1.89
C GLN A 79 -14.86 12.46 2.11
N ASP A 80 -15.69 13.01 1.24
CA ASP A 80 -16.23 14.36 1.34
C ASP A 80 -17.69 14.33 0.88
N ASN A 81 -18.57 15.07 1.55
CA ASN A 81 -20.01 15.06 1.25
C ASN A 81 -20.34 15.65 -0.13
N ASN A 82 -19.42 16.43 -0.71
CA ASN A 82 -19.59 17.07 -2.01
C ASN A 82 -18.94 16.30 -3.15
N LEU A 83 -18.18 15.24 -2.85
CA LEU A 83 -17.43 14.47 -3.84
C LEU A 83 -17.90 13.01 -3.86
N PRO A 84 -17.84 12.34 -5.02
CA PRO A 84 -18.02 10.90 -5.06
C PRO A 84 -16.91 10.21 -4.26
N VAL A 85 -17.26 9.08 -3.64
CA VAL A 85 -16.27 8.22 -2.98
C VAL A 85 -15.24 7.77 -4.00
N ASN A 86 -13.97 8.03 -3.70
CA ASN A 86 -12.84 7.61 -4.50
C ASN A 86 -11.84 6.88 -3.62
N SER A 87 -11.35 5.74 -4.09
CA SER A 87 -10.47 4.86 -3.33
C SER A 87 -9.35 4.34 -4.22
N TYR A 88 -8.14 4.33 -3.67
CA TYR A 88 -6.93 3.94 -4.37
C TYR A 88 -6.22 2.82 -3.63
N VAL A 89 -5.97 1.68 -4.29
CA VAL A 89 -5.22 0.57 -3.69
C VAL A 89 -3.74 0.92 -3.63
N MET A 90 -3.25 1.20 -2.43
CA MET A 90 -1.87 1.66 -2.20
C MET A 90 -0.89 0.53 -1.98
N TYR A 91 -1.37 -0.56 -1.35
CA TYR A 91 -0.56 -1.71 -0.99
C TYR A 91 -1.44 -2.96 -0.89
N VAL A 92 -0.88 -4.09 -1.27
CA VAL A 92 -1.44 -5.43 -1.06
C VAL A 92 -0.43 -6.20 -0.22
N GLY A 93 -0.91 -6.95 0.77
CA GLY A 93 -0.06 -7.82 1.59
C GLY A 93 -0.79 -9.07 2.05
N LYS A 94 -0.02 -10.04 2.56
CA LYS A 94 -0.55 -11.23 3.23
C LYS A 94 -0.23 -11.29 4.72
N ALA A 95 -1.06 -12.05 5.42
CA ALA A 95 -0.84 -12.46 6.79
C ALA A 95 -0.92 -13.98 6.91
N GLY A 96 0.15 -14.60 7.40
CA GLY A 96 0.29 -16.05 7.37
C GLY A 96 0.50 -16.59 5.96
N ASP A 97 0.64 -17.90 5.85
CA ASP A 97 0.65 -18.73 4.64
C ASP A 97 0.74 -20.20 5.10
N ILE A 98 0.83 -21.13 4.16
CA ILE A 98 1.11 -22.55 4.45
C ILE A 98 2.39 -22.65 5.31
N GLY A 99 2.24 -23.08 6.56
CA GLY A 99 3.34 -23.23 7.52
C GLY A 99 3.74 -21.97 8.29
N SER A 100 3.02 -20.85 8.15
CA SER A 100 3.23 -19.64 8.95
C SER A 100 2.11 -19.45 9.96
N THR A 101 2.47 -19.07 11.19
CA THR A 101 1.53 -18.78 12.29
C THR A 101 1.12 -17.31 12.36
N ASN A 102 1.49 -16.50 11.37
CA ASN A 102 1.15 -15.09 11.36
C ASN A 102 -0.33 -14.88 11.01
N THR A 103 -0.94 -13.81 11.52
CA THR A 103 -2.38 -13.57 11.45
C THR A 103 -2.67 -12.14 11.01
N ILE A 104 -3.90 -11.88 10.53
CA ILE A 104 -4.35 -10.53 10.18
C ILE A 104 -4.12 -9.57 11.35
N SER A 105 -4.48 -9.98 12.57
CA SER A 105 -4.22 -9.20 13.80
C SER A 105 -2.74 -8.84 13.97
N ASN A 106 -1.86 -9.85 13.98
CA ASN A 106 -0.42 -9.63 14.12
C ASN A 106 0.15 -8.73 13.02
N ARG A 107 -0.27 -8.93 11.77
CA ARG A 107 0.18 -8.10 10.64
C ARG A 107 -0.32 -6.67 10.73
N PHE A 108 -1.56 -6.44 11.14
CA PHE A 108 -2.07 -5.09 11.31
C PHE A 108 -1.26 -4.33 12.36
N MET A 109 -0.93 -4.97 13.48
CA MET A 109 -0.14 -4.33 14.56
C MET A 109 1.28 -3.96 14.14
N ASP A 110 1.88 -4.63 13.14
CA ASP A 110 3.14 -4.20 12.54
C ASP A 110 3.02 -2.82 11.86
N TYR A 111 1.83 -2.41 11.44
CA TYR A 111 1.56 -1.10 10.83
C TYR A 111 1.14 -0.03 11.84
N VAL A 112 0.75 -0.42 13.06
CA VAL A 112 0.53 0.51 14.18
C VAL A 112 1.86 0.88 14.83
N ARG A 113 2.80 -0.07 14.91
CA ARG A 113 4.11 0.13 15.55
C ARG A 113 5.15 0.59 14.52
N PRO A 114 5.77 1.79 14.64
CA PRO A 114 6.76 2.28 13.67
C PRO A 114 7.91 1.30 13.38
N SER A 115 8.31 0.48 14.36
CA SER A 115 9.31 -0.56 14.18
C SER A 115 8.93 -1.63 13.16
N GLY A 116 7.64 -1.90 12.95
CA GLY A 116 7.16 -2.95 12.05
C GLY A 116 7.25 -2.62 10.56
N TYR A 117 7.35 -1.32 10.21
CA TYR A 117 7.49 -0.87 8.82
C TYR A 117 8.72 0.01 8.56
N ARG A 118 9.63 0.16 9.53
CA ARG A 118 10.85 0.99 9.39
C ARG A 118 11.74 0.60 8.20
N SER A 119 11.77 -0.67 7.82
CA SER A 119 12.52 -1.16 6.65
C SER A 119 11.74 -1.05 5.33
N ARG A 120 10.51 -0.52 5.36
CA ARG A 120 9.57 -0.43 4.23
C ARG A 120 9.26 1.05 3.94
N PRO A 121 10.16 1.78 3.29
CA PRO A 121 10.06 3.25 3.15
C PRO A 121 8.78 3.72 2.44
N ARG A 122 8.24 2.94 1.48
CA ARG A 122 6.96 3.29 0.81
C ARG A 122 5.75 3.14 1.74
N ILE A 123 5.76 2.12 2.61
CA ILE A 123 4.73 1.94 3.64
C ILE A 123 4.84 3.02 4.70
N GLN A 124 6.07 3.36 5.12
CA GLN A 124 6.29 4.46 6.05
C GLN A 124 5.65 5.75 5.53
N LYS A 125 5.97 6.14 4.28
CA LYS A 125 5.34 7.29 3.63
C LYS A 125 3.82 7.18 3.55
N LEU A 126 3.29 6.00 3.19
CA LEU A 126 1.85 5.77 3.13
C LEU A 126 1.16 6.04 4.49
N VAL A 127 1.69 5.49 5.57
CA VAL A 127 1.12 5.64 6.92
C VAL A 127 1.27 7.08 7.39
N GLU A 128 2.45 7.68 7.26
CA GLU A 128 2.73 9.04 7.72
C GLU A 128 1.90 10.11 6.98
N LEU A 129 1.70 9.95 5.66
CA LEU A 129 1.05 10.97 4.83
C LEU A 129 -0.47 10.78 4.72
N PHE A 130 -0.99 9.57 4.93
CA PHE A 130 -2.39 9.25 4.65
C PHE A 130 -3.17 8.59 5.79
N SER A 131 -2.60 8.42 6.99
CA SER A 131 -3.26 7.74 8.13
C SER A 131 -4.75 8.10 8.34
N GLU A 132 -5.11 9.38 8.22
CA GLU A 132 -6.49 9.87 8.38
C GLU A 132 -7.46 9.46 7.25
N HIS A 133 -6.91 9.14 6.08
CA HIS A 133 -7.65 8.72 4.89
C HIS A 133 -7.40 7.23 4.55
N LEU A 134 -6.67 6.52 5.41
CA LEU A 134 -6.22 5.17 5.17
C LEU A 134 -7.24 4.16 5.70
N TYR A 135 -7.54 3.16 4.88
CA TYR A 135 -8.42 2.05 5.22
C TYR A 135 -7.69 0.74 5.02
N TYR A 136 -7.83 -0.14 6.00
CA TYR A 136 -7.34 -1.51 5.96
C TYR A 136 -8.49 -2.43 5.56
N TYR A 137 -8.39 -3.00 4.38
CA TYR A 137 -9.31 -4.04 3.90
C TYR A 137 -8.65 -5.39 4.11
N TYR A 138 -9.36 -6.35 4.69
CA TYR A 138 -8.84 -7.71 4.82
C TYR A 138 -9.87 -8.78 4.50
N ALA A 139 -9.38 -9.94 4.09
CA ALA A 139 -10.17 -11.15 3.92
C ALA A 139 -9.40 -12.34 4.50
N THR A 140 -10.06 -13.14 5.34
CA THR A 140 -9.48 -14.36 5.90
C THR A 140 -9.44 -15.46 4.85
N ILE A 141 -8.39 -16.28 4.88
CA ILE A 141 -8.23 -17.42 3.97
C ILE A 141 -8.20 -18.71 4.79
N PRO A 142 -8.95 -19.77 4.42
CA PRO A 142 -8.93 -21.03 5.14
C PRO A 142 -7.52 -21.63 5.25
N ALA A 143 -7.23 -22.30 6.36
CA ALA A 143 -5.96 -23.00 6.57
C ALA A 143 -5.66 -23.98 5.42
N GLY A 144 -4.38 -24.05 5.01
CA GLY A 144 -3.93 -24.92 3.91
C GLY A 144 -4.05 -24.32 2.51
N GLN A 145 -4.74 -23.19 2.34
CA GLN A 145 -4.68 -22.41 1.10
C GLN A 145 -3.54 -21.39 1.16
N SER A 146 -2.91 -21.12 0.01
CA SER A 146 -1.79 -20.20 -0.06
C SER A 146 -2.26 -18.75 -0.13
N THR A 147 -1.97 -17.99 0.93
CA THR A 147 -2.17 -16.53 0.95
C THR A 147 -1.21 -15.82 0.00
N GLY A 148 -0.02 -16.38 -0.24
CA GLY A 148 0.97 -15.85 -1.19
C GLY A 148 0.51 -15.86 -2.64
N ALA A 149 -0.20 -16.91 -3.07
CA ALA A 149 -0.81 -16.94 -4.39
C ALA A 149 -1.85 -15.82 -4.55
N VAL A 150 -2.76 -15.68 -3.57
CA VAL A 150 -3.81 -14.65 -3.58
C VAL A 150 -3.22 -13.24 -3.53
N GLU A 151 -2.22 -12.99 -2.67
CA GLU A 151 -1.47 -11.73 -2.60
C GLU A 151 -0.84 -11.38 -3.95
N SER A 152 -0.18 -12.33 -4.60
CA SER A 152 0.47 -12.13 -5.90
C SER A 152 -0.55 -11.78 -6.99
N THR A 153 -1.70 -12.48 -7.01
CA THR A 153 -2.79 -12.20 -7.96
C THR A 153 -3.38 -10.81 -7.71
N LEU A 154 -3.65 -10.42 -6.46
CA LEU A 154 -4.12 -9.08 -6.11
C LEU A 154 -3.11 -7.99 -6.47
N ALA A 155 -1.82 -8.22 -6.21
CA ALA A 155 -0.75 -7.30 -6.61
C ALA A 155 -0.69 -7.13 -8.13
N ASN A 156 -0.85 -8.20 -8.91
CA ASN A 156 -0.91 -8.13 -10.37
C ASN A 156 -2.13 -7.35 -10.89
N ILE A 157 -3.30 -7.51 -10.27
CA ILE A 157 -4.53 -6.79 -10.64
C ILE A 157 -4.34 -5.28 -10.46
N PHE A 158 -3.88 -4.88 -9.27
CA PHE A 158 -3.88 -3.47 -8.88
C PHE A 158 -2.58 -2.72 -9.16
N ALA A 159 -1.47 -3.45 -9.34
CA ALA A 159 -0.13 -2.87 -9.46
C ALA A 159 0.14 -1.70 -8.51
N PRO A 160 -0.10 -1.89 -7.19
CA PRO A 160 -0.18 -0.76 -6.27
C PRO A 160 1.20 -0.15 -6.01
N PRO A 161 1.30 1.18 -5.84
CA PRO A 161 2.58 1.88 -5.81
C PRO A 161 3.48 1.50 -4.64
N CYS A 162 2.94 1.00 -3.52
CA CYS A 162 3.76 0.63 -2.36
C CYS A 162 4.23 -0.83 -2.38
N CYS A 163 3.82 -1.65 -3.36
CA CYS A 163 4.37 -2.99 -3.56
C CYS A 163 5.69 -2.91 -4.33
N GLN A 164 6.74 -3.55 -3.81
CA GLN A 164 8.06 -3.56 -4.45
C GLN A 164 8.45 -4.91 -5.05
N ARG A 165 7.94 -6.02 -4.51
CA ARG A 165 8.44 -7.36 -4.83
C ARG A 165 7.36 -8.41 -5.03
N ASP A 166 6.09 -8.08 -4.87
CA ASP A 166 5.04 -9.10 -4.76
C ASP A 166 4.34 -9.38 -6.11
N PHE A 167 5.01 -9.03 -7.21
CA PHE A 167 4.58 -9.25 -8.58
C PHE A 167 5.08 -10.58 -9.15
N THR A 168 4.30 -11.19 -10.05
CA THR A 168 4.80 -12.32 -10.87
C THR A 168 5.92 -11.87 -11.81
N ALA A 169 6.70 -12.83 -12.32
CA ALA A 169 7.84 -12.54 -13.19
C ALA A 169 7.42 -11.75 -14.45
N ASP A 170 6.30 -12.14 -15.07
CA ASP A 170 5.76 -11.46 -16.25
C ASP A 170 5.33 -10.04 -15.92
N MET A 171 4.61 -9.85 -14.81
CA MET A 171 4.17 -8.53 -14.37
C MET A 171 5.37 -7.61 -14.08
N ARG A 172 6.41 -8.11 -13.41
CA ARG A 172 7.66 -7.35 -13.23
C ARG A 172 8.29 -6.98 -14.57
N SER A 173 8.21 -7.84 -15.57
CA SER A 173 8.72 -7.54 -16.91
C SER A 173 7.96 -6.39 -17.56
N TYR A 174 6.62 -6.46 -17.55
CA TYR A 174 5.77 -5.38 -18.07
C TYR A 174 6.03 -4.05 -17.35
N LEU A 175 6.04 -4.06 -16.01
CA LEU A 175 6.22 -2.83 -15.21
C LEU A 175 7.62 -2.22 -15.37
N ARG A 176 8.68 -3.04 -15.55
CA ARG A 176 10.03 -2.54 -15.87
C ARG A 176 10.08 -1.80 -17.20
N GLY A 177 9.38 -2.31 -18.22
CA GLY A 177 9.35 -1.70 -19.55
C GLY A 177 8.65 -0.34 -19.59
N VAL A 178 7.77 -0.05 -18.62
CA VAL A 178 6.95 1.15 -18.58
C VAL A 178 7.61 2.30 -17.79
N ARG A 179 8.79 2.08 -17.18
CA ARG A 179 9.44 3.03 -16.26
C ARG A 179 8.41 3.61 -15.27
N LEU A 180 7.93 2.77 -14.35
CA LEU A 180 7.49 3.31 -13.09
C LEU A 180 8.76 3.76 -12.36
N ALA A 181 8.98 5.08 -12.32
CA ALA A 181 10.09 5.69 -11.58
C ALA A 181 10.07 5.27 -10.09
#